data_AF-A0A958DCJ6-F1
#
_entry.id   AF-A0A958DCJ6-F1
#
_cell.length_a   1.000
_cell.length_b   1.000
_cell.length_c   1.000
_cell.angle_alpha   90.00
_cell.angle_beta   90.00
_cell.angle_gamma   90.00
#
_symmetry.space_group_name_H-M   'P 1'
#
loop_
_entity.id
_entity.type
_entity.pdbx_description
1 polymer ?
#
loop_
_entity_poly.entity_id
_entity_poly.type
_entity_poly.pdbx_seq_one_letter_code
_entity_poly.pdbx_strand_id
1 'polypeptide(L)'
;MAPLKLNWYYNWGYKTTETPSPFESKSFVPMVWCVGKASDGVGANHIDAAKLQQLATAYPGRLWLVFNEPDFPAAVNQNGVYSFQQCAKWVCKIVQEQNPQENYPCVWGGNSGTPTPNPTVQVTLQAKMAELTADRFAEVSDILKTVDPTARVYCCGNFFAYNTNWWTDFKNHLRTQHSDVKIDGVAIHAYPWTRSTLCLGGAANIWVLCLESKLEGFRSTHEGELIRPDSVLVPDAPLWITEYGYLLYTGPTATPGTPTASQVVDTLMNPLVDWLQTG
;
A
#
# COMPACT_ATOMS: atom_id res chain seq x y z
N MET A 1 17.74 1.03 29.38
CA MET A 1 16.96 1.40 28.19
C MET A 1 15.55 1.72 28.65
N ALA A 2 15.00 2.87 28.25
CA ALA A 2 13.59 3.13 28.45
C ALA A 2 12.77 2.12 27.60
N PRO A 3 11.62 1.63 28.09
CA PRO A 3 10.77 0.74 27.30
C PRO A 3 10.32 1.45 26.01
N LEU A 4 10.34 0.71 24.90
CA LEU A 4 9.77 1.17 23.62
C LEU A 4 8.28 1.48 23.82
N LYS A 5 7.89 2.73 23.56
CA LYS A 5 6.48 3.15 23.61
C LYS A 5 5.80 2.85 22.27
N LEU A 6 5.58 1.56 22.00
CA LEU A 6 4.82 1.12 20.83
C LEU A 6 3.32 1.14 21.16
N ASN A 7 2.56 1.97 20.46
CA ASN A 7 1.12 2.12 20.70
C ASN A 7 0.28 1.16 19.84
N TRP A 8 0.83 0.70 18.72
CA TRP A 8 0.17 -0.19 17.77
C TRP A 8 1.18 -1.07 17.01
N TYR A 9 0.68 -2.17 16.42
CA TYR A 9 1.44 -3.06 15.55
C TYR A 9 0.50 -3.78 14.57
N TYR A 10 1.07 -4.33 13.49
CA TYR A 10 0.36 -5.16 12.51
C TYR A 10 1.32 -6.23 11.94
N ASN A 11 0.79 -7.21 11.24
CA ASN A 11 1.56 -8.34 10.68
C ASN A 11 1.11 -8.72 9.27
N TRP A 12 0.66 -7.74 8.48
CA TRP A 12 0.19 -7.92 7.09
C TRP A 12 -1.01 -8.86 6.91
N GLY A 13 -1.71 -9.22 7.98
CA GLY A 13 -2.85 -10.12 7.86
C GLY A 13 -3.90 -9.97 8.96
N TYR A 14 -4.84 -10.89 8.88
CA TYR A 14 -5.90 -11.10 9.86
C TYR A 14 -5.86 -12.51 10.44
N LYS A 15 -5.04 -13.41 9.86
CA LYS A 15 -4.84 -14.78 10.35
C LYS A 15 -3.63 -14.78 11.24
N THR A 16 -3.79 -15.24 12.46
CA THR A 16 -2.68 -15.36 13.40
C THR A 16 -2.72 -16.76 13.98
N THR A 17 -1.61 -17.49 13.90
CA THR A 17 -1.40 -18.71 14.69
C THR A 17 -0.89 -18.40 16.09
N GLU A 18 -0.67 -17.10 16.38
CA GLU A 18 -0.23 -16.60 17.67
C GLU A 18 -1.29 -16.84 18.75
N THR A 19 -0.81 -17.23 19.94
CA THR A 19 -1.64 -17.44 21.13
C THR A 19 -1.02 -16.63 22.28
N PRO A 20 -1.76 -15.68 22.90
CA PRO A 20 -3.14 -15.31 22.59
C PRO A 20 -3.29 -14.64 21.21
N SER A 21 -4.53 -14.62 20.69
CA SER A 21 -4.81 -13.97 19.40
C SER A 21 -4.44 -12.48 19.47
N PRO A 22 -3.71 -11.91 18.50
CA PRO A 22 -3.42 -10.48 18.44
C PRO A 22 -4.69 -9.60 18.44
N PHE A 23 -5.83 -10.13 17.99
CA PHE A 23 -7.11 -9.40 18.10
C PHE A 23 -7.54 -9.13 19.55
N GLU A 24 -7.03 -9.86 20.53
CA GLU A 24 -7.26 -9.56 21.95
C GLU A 24 -6.53 -8.28 22.38
N SER A 25 -5.44 -7.93 21.70
CA SER A 25 -4.74 -6.66 21.91
C SER A 25 -5.45 -5.51 21.21
N LYS A 26 -5.73 -4.42 21.92
CA LYS A 26 -6.24 -3.17 21.32
C LYS A 26 -5.23 -2.47 20.41
N SER A 27 -3.95 -2.80 20.56
CA SER A 27 -2.85 -2.25 19.76
C SER A 27 -2.68 -2.95 18.41
N PHE A 28 -3.29 -4.12 18.21
CA PHE A 28 -3.24 -4.80 16.91
C PHE A 28 -4.15 -4.13 15.89
N VAL A 29 -3.58 -3.86 14.72
CA VAL A 29 -4.26 -3.33 13.53
C VAL A 29 -4.34 -4.45 12.49
N PRO A 30 -5.52 -5.06 12.27
CA PRO A 30 -5.69 -6.09 11.25
C PRO A 30 -5.58 -5.52 9.83
N MET A 31 -5.20 -6.39 8.90
CA MET A 31 -5.07 -6.02 7.49
C MET A 31 -5.84 -6.97 6.57
N VAL A 32 -6.59 -6.39 5.63
CA VAL A 32 -7.01 -7.07 4.39
C VAL A 32 -5.89 -6.88 3.37
N TRP A 33 -5.06 -7.91 3.20
CA TRP A 33 -3.80 -7.76 2.47
C TRP A 33 -3.99 -7.47 0.97
N CYS A 34 -5.02 -8.01 0.32
CA CYS A 34 -5.25 -7.77 -1.10
C CYS A 34 -6.71 -7.86 -1.54
N VAL A 35 -6.99 -7.37 -2.75
CA VAL A 35 -8.31 -7.25 -3.41
C VAL A 35 -9.03 -8.59 -3.69
N GLY A 36 -8.32 -9.70 -3.50
CA GLY A 36 -8.75 -11.01 -3.96
C GLY A 36 -9.89 -11.59 -3.15
N LYS A 37 -10.87 -12.17 -3.85
CA LYS A 37 -11.88 -13.06 -3.27
C LYS A 37 -11.44 -14.52 -3.37
N ALA A 38 -12.11 -15.40 -2.63
CA ALA A 38 -11.94 -16.85 -2.78
C ALA A 38 -12.13 -17.30 -4.25
N SER A 39 -13.07 -16.68 -4.97
CA SER A 39 -13.34 -16.94 -6.40
C SER A 39 -12.18 -16.56 -7.33
N ASP A 40 -11.30 -15.66 -6.90
CA ASP A 40 -10.25 -15.07 -7.74
C ASP A 40 -8.96 -15.93 -7.70
N GLY A 41 -8.99 -17.04 -6.96
CA GLY A 41 -7.84 -17.92 -6.77
C GLY A 41 -6.68 -17.25 -6.03
N VAL A 42 -6.95 -16.16 -5.30
CA VAL A 42 -5.99 -15.51 -4.41
C VAL A 42 -5.90 -16.39 -3.16
N GLY A 43 -4.80 -17.14 -3.01
CA GLY A 43 -4.65 -18.26 -2.07
C GLY A 43 -4.83 -17.91 -0.58
N ALA A 44 -3.82 -18.21 0.25
CA ALA A 44 -3.94 -18.10 1.70
C ALA A 44 -4.14 -16.66 2.24
N ASN A 45 -3.90 -15.65 1.39
CA ASN A 45 -3.88 -14.23 1.77
C ASN A 45 -5.22 -13.50 1.54
N HIS A 46 -6.28 -14.18 1.10
CA HIS A 46 -7.62 -13.61 1.05
C HIS A 46 -8.34 -13.75 2.40
N ILE A 47 -9.23 -12.80 2.70
CA ILE A 47 -10.29 -12.92 3.69
C ILE A 47 -11.63 -12.99 2.97
N ASP A 48 -12.46 -13.98 3.28
CA ASP A 48 -13.82 -14.01 2.77
C ASP A 48 -14.70 -12.99 3.52
N ALA A 49 -15.76 -12.53 2.86
CA ALA A 49 -16.65 -11.50 3.39
C ALA A 49 -17.28 -11.89 4.75
N ALA A 50 -17.69 -13.15 4.90
CA ALA A 50 -18.31 -13.62 6.14
C ALA A 50 -17.32 -13.59 7.31
N LYS A 51 -16.05 -13.97 7.06
CA LYS A 51 -15.00 -13.90 8.06
C LYS A 51 -14.65 -12.45 8.43
N LEU A 52 -14.61 -11.55 7.45
CA LEU A 52 -14.40 -10.12 7.69
C LEU A 52 -15.52 -9.53 8.56
N GLN A 53 -16.78 -9.82 8.24
CA GLN A 53 -17.94 -9.42 9.05
C GLN A 53 -17.86 -9.97 10.47
N GLN A 54 -17.53 -11.26 10.61
CA GLN A 54 -17.39 -11.90 11.91
C GLN A 54 -16.34 -11.20 12.78
N LEU A 55 -15.18 -10.88 12.21
CA LEU A 55 -14.10 -10.19 12.95
C LEU A 55 -14.47 -8.76 13.31
N ALA A 56 -15.09 -8.00 12.40
CA ALA A 56 -15.55 -6.65 12.68
C ALA A 56 -16.63 -6.62 13.77
N THR A 57 -17.54 -7.59 13.78
CA THR A 57 -18.57 -7.74 14.82
C THR A 57 -17.94 -8.09 16.17
N ALA A 58 -16.96 -8.99 16.19
CA ALA A 58 -16.32 -9.45 17.42
C ALA A 58 -15.38 -8.39 18.03
N TYR A 59 -14.81 -7.52 17.20
CA TYR A 59 -13.84 -6.50 17.60
C TYR A 59 -14.24 -5.14 17.00
N PRO A 60 -15.29 -4.48 17.52
CA PRO A 60 -15.77 -3.21 16.99
C PRO A 60 -14.81 -2.05 17.31
N GLY A 61 -14.91 -0.97 16.53
CA GLY A 61 -14.11 0.26 16.65
C GLY A 61 -12.67 0.13 16.17
N ARG A 62 -12.36 -0.92 15.39
CA ARG A 62 -11.00 -1.19 14.92
C ARG A 62 -10.62 -0.32 13.73
N LEU A 63 -9.33 -0.04 13.65
CA LEU A 63 -8.69 0.41 12.42
C LEU A 63 -8.30 -0.81 11.59
N TRP A 64 -8.58 -0.77 10.30
CA TRP A 64 -8.24 -1.80 9.32
C TRP A 64 -7.35 -1.23 8.23
N LEU A 65 -6.23 -1.89 7.93
CA LEU A 65 -5.39 -1.58 6.77
C LEU A 65 -5.88 -2.35 5.55
N VAL A 66 -5.97 -1.68 4.39
CA VAL A 66 -6.50 -2.24 3.13
C VAL A 66 -5.88 -1.47 1.97
N PHE A 67 -5.16 -1.98 0.98
CA PHE A 67 -4.50 -3.24 0.70
C PHE A 67 -2.97 -3.03 0.74
N ASN A 68 -2.16 -4.11 0.66
CA ASN A 68 -0.70 -4.01 0.69
C ASN A 68 -0.10 -3.82 -0.70
N GLU A 69 0.41 -2.62 -0.98
CA GLU A 69 1.09 -2.25 -2.22
C GLU A 69 0.31 -2.66 -3.48
N PRO A 70 -0.97 -2.23 -3.62
CA PRO A 70 -1.75 -2.50 -4.83
C PRO A 70 -1.20 -1.73 -6.06
N ASP A 71 -0.41 -0.69 -5.83
CA ASP A 71 0.28 0.16 -6.80
C ASP A 71 1.73 -0.28 -7.07
N PHE A 72 2.18 -1.41 -6.49
CA PHE A 72 3.56 -1.87 -6.63
C PHE A 72 3.95 -1.94 -8.12
N PRO A 73 5.04 -1.28 -8.54
CA PRO A 73 5.38 -1.21 -9.94
C PRO A 73 5.78 -2.58 -10.47
N ALA A 74 5.46 -2.83 -11.73
CA ALA A 74 6.04 -3.98 -12.39
C ALA A 74 7.58 -3.85 -12.48
N ALA A 75 8.23 -4.99 -12.31
CA ALA A 75 9.66 -5.15 -12.44
C ALA A 75 9.96 -6.22 -13.48
N VAL A 76 11.06 -6.01 -14.21
CA VAL A 76 11.63 -7.02 -15.11
C VAL A 76 12.74 -7.71 -14.33
N ASN A 77 12.63 -9.02 -14.13
CA ASN A 77 13.69 -9.78 -13.46
C ASN A 77 14.91 -9.96 -14.39
N GLN A 78 15.99 -10.53 -13.86
CA GLN A 78 17.24 -10.79 -14.62
C GLN A 78 17.05 -11.65 -15.89
N ASN A 79 15.94 -12.38 -16.00
CA ASN A 79 15.60 -13.21 -17.16
C ASN A 79 14.67 -12.49 -18.15
N GLY A 80 14.47 -11.18 -18.01
CA GLY A 80 13.58 -10.40 -18.88
C GLY A 80 12.09 -10.62 -18.61
N VAL A 81 11.71 -11.25 -17.49
CA VAL A 81 10.29 -11.52 -17.17
C VAL A 81 9.70 -10.34 -16.44
N TYR A 82 8.67 -9.74 -17.06
CA TYR A 82 7.85 -8.70 -16.47
C TYR A 82 6.87 -9.29 -15.45
N SER A 83 6.89 -8.80 -14.22
CA SER A 83 5.95 -9.23 -13.18
C SER A 83 5.63 -8.13 -12.19
N PHE A 84 4.41 -8.16 -11.67
CA PHE A 84 4.01 -7.42 -10.49
C PHE A 84 4.29 -8.25 -9.23
N GLN A 85 4.49 -7.57 -8.10
CA GLN A 85 4.65 -8.21 -6.79
C GLN A 85 3.50 -7.81 -5.87
N GLN A 86 3.48 -8.37 -4.65
CA GLN A 86 2.60 -7.92 -3.59
C GLN A 86 1.12 -8.00 -3.97
N CYS A 87 0.27 -7.08 -3.53
CA CYS A 87 -1.13 -7.11 -3.95
C CYS A 87 -1.29 -6.82 -5.45
N ALA A 88 -0.48 -5.90 -6.02
CA ALA A 88 -0.52 -5.55 -7.44
C ALA A 88 -0.47 -6.78 -8.37
N LYS A 89 0.25 -7.83 -7.96
CA LYS A 89 0.30 -9.12 -8.67
C LYS A 89 -1.07 -9.75 -8.87
N TRP A 90 -1.90 -9.78 -7.83
CA TRP A 90 -3.22 -10.38 -7.88
C TRP A 90 -4.22 -9.46 -8.56
N VAL A 91 -4.11 -8.14 -8.34
CA VAL A 91 -4.92 -7.15 -9.05
C VAL A 91 -4.71 -7.30 -10.56
N CYS A 92 -3.46 -7.37 -11.03
CA CYS A 92 -3.14 -7.58 -12.44
C CYS A 92 -3.77 -8.88 -12.96
N LYS A 93 -3.60 -10.00 -12.23
CA LYS A 93 -4.17 -11.30 -12.61
C LYS A 93 -5.69 -11.20 -12.85
N ILE A 94 -6.42 -10.61 -11.91
CA ILE A 94 -7.88 -10.47 -12.00
C ILE A 94 -8.25 -9.58 -13.18
N VAL A 95 -7.54 -8.46 -13.39
CA VAL A 95 -7.77 -7.59 -14.55
C VAL A 95 -7.54 -8.35 -15.87
N GLN A 96 -6.49 -9.16 -15.97
CA GLN A 96 -6.23 -9.99 -17.15
C GLN A 96 -7.33 -11.03 -17.39
N GLU A 97 -7.80 -11.70 -16.34
CA GLU A 97 -8.89 -12.69 -16.44
C GLU A 97 -10.22 -12.05 -16.85
N GLN A 98 -10.50 -10.83 -16.41
CA GLN A 98 -11.67 -10.04 -16.82
C GLN A 98 -11.55 -9.45 -18.22
N ASN A 99 -10.33 -9.30 -18.74
CA ASN A 99 -10.05 -8.66 -20.04
C ASN A 99 -9.13 -9.56 -20.90
N PRO A 100 -9.53 -10.82 -21.21
CA PRO A 100 -8.63 -11.80 -21.82
C PRO A 100 -8.11 -11.39 -23.21
N GLN A 101 -8.84 -10.49 -23.90
CA GLN A 101 -8.50 -10.01 -25.24
C GLN A 101 -7.37 -8.97 -25.25
N GLU A 102 -7.07 -8.33 -24.12
CA GLU A 102 -6.10 -7.22 -24.02
C GLU A 102 -4.65 -7.70 -23.87
N ASN A 103 -4.45 -8.99 -23.56
CA ASN A 103 -3.14 -9.64 -23.41
C ASN A 103 -2.17 -8.85 -22.51
N TYR A 104 -2.64 -8.43 -21.33
CA TYR A 104 -1.81 -7.78 -20.32
C TYR A 104 -0.71 -8.71 -19.80
N PRO A 105 0.51 -8.19 -19.57
CA PRO A 105 1.65 -8.99 -19.12
C PRO A 105 1.59 -9.26 -17.59
N CYS A 106 0.54 -9.91 -17.13
CA CYS A 106 0.41 -10.34 -15.74
C CYS A 106 1.09 -11.71 -15.55
N VAL A 107 2.42 -11.80 -15.74
CA VAL A 107 3.10 -13.11 -15.77
C VAL A 107 3.41 -13.66 -14.38
N TRP A 108 3.15 -14.97 -14.25
CA TRP A 108 3.39 -15.79 -13.07
C TRP A 108 4.43 -16.87 -13.39
N GLY A 109 5.49 -16.96 -12.59
CA GLY A 109 6.38 -18.13 -12.59
C GLY A 109 7.18 -18.34 -13.89
N GLY A 110 8.43 -17.86 -13.90
CA GLY A 110 9.57 -18.57 -14.48
C GLY A 110 9.72 -18.74 -16.00
N ASN A 111 8.67 -18.65 -16.82
CA ASN A 111 8.84 -18.86 -18.26
C ASN A 111 9.14 -17.55 -18.99
N SER A 112 10.40 -17.42 -19.38
CA SER A 112 10.99 -16.36 -20.19
C SER A 112 10.19 -16.05 -21.46
N GLY A 113 10.06 -14.76 -21.79
CA GLY A 113 9.70 -14.33 -23.15
C GLY A 113 8.62 -13.26 -23.26
N THR A 114 8.00 -12.80 -22.17
CA THR A 114 7.01 -11.73 -22.27
C THR A 114 7.73 -10.41 -22.55
N PRO A 115 7.51 -9.77 -23.72
CA PRO A 115 8.10 -8.47 -24.01
C PRO A 115 7.67 -7.46 -22.96
N THR A 116 8.53 -6.49 -22.65
CA THR A 116 8.09 -5.28 -21.94
C THR A 116 6.86 -4.73 -22.67
N PRO A 117 5.71 -4.56 -22.01
CA PRO A 117 4.51 -4.05 -22.66
C PRO A 117 4.78 -2.69 -23.31
N ASN A 118 4.07 -2.42 -24.41
CA ASN A 118 3.95 -1.08 -24.94
C ASN A 118 3.54 -0.11 -23.81
N PRO A 119 4.18 1.06 -23.65
CA PRO A 119 3.83 2.04 -22.62
C PRO A 119 2.32 2.34 -22.53
N THR A 120 1.62 2.39 -23.67
CA THR A 120 0.16 2.60 -23.69
C THR A 120 -0.61 1.47 -23.00
N VAL A 121 -0.22 0.21 -23.26
CA VAL A 121 -0.83 -0.96 -22.60
C VAL A 121 -0.56 -0.94 -21.11
N GLN A 122 0.63 -0.51 -20.69
CA GLN A 122 0.98 -0.39 -19.28
C GLN A 122 0.13 0.68 -18.56
N VAL A 123 -0.09 1.85 -19.18
CA VAL A 123 -0.93 2.90 -18.62
C VAL A 123 -2.39 2.42 -18.48
N THR A 124 -2.95 1.81 -19.53
CA THR A 124 -4.32 1.25 -19.47
C THR A 124 -4.46 0.17 -18.41
N LEU A 125 -3.47 -0.73 -18.29
CA LEU A 125 -3.45 -1.75 -17.26
C LEU A 125 -3.42 -1.14 -15.86
N GLN A 126 -2.57 -0.14 -15.62
CA GLN A 126 -2.48 0.53 -14.33
C GLN A 126 -3.79 1.22 -13.94
N ALA A 127 -4.46 1.89 -14.89
CA ALA A 127 -5.78 2.49 -14.65
C ALA A 127 -6.81 1.41 -14.26
N LYS A 128 -6.93 0.32 -15.02
CA LYS A 128 -7.84 -0.80 -14.70
C LYS A 128 -7.52 -1.45 -13.35
N MET A 129 -6.24 -1.56 -13.00
CA MET A 129 -5.82 -2.05 -11.67
C MET A 129 -6.27 -1.11 -10.56
N ALA A 130 -6.19 0.21 -10.77
CA ALA A 130 -6.65 1.21 -9.82
C ALA A 130 -8.19 1.18 -9.66
N GLU A 131 -8.93 1.09 -10.76
CA GLU A 131 -10.39 0.95 -10.79
C GLU A 131 -10.86 -0.30 -10.02
N LEU A 132 -10.32 -1.47 -10.35
CA LEU A 132 -10.63 -2.72 -9.63
C LEU A 132 -10.31 -2.62 -8.13
N THR A 133 -9.20 -1.95 -7.80
CA THR A 133 -8.81 -1.76 -6.39
C THR A 133 -9.78 -0.83 -5.67
N ALA A 134 -10.27 0.21 -6.33
CA ALA A 134 -11.29 1.11 -5.79
C ALA A 134 -12.64 0.37 -5.55
N ASP A 135 -13.10 -0.44 -6.51
CA ASP A 135 -14.29 -1.28 -6.32
C ASP A 135 -14.16 -2.22 -5.11
N ARG A 136 -12.98 -2.81 -4.95
CA ARG A 136 -12.70 -3.76 -3.86
C ARG A 136 -12.49 -3.06 -2.52
N PHE A 137 -11.95 -1.85 -2.52
CA PHE A 137 -11.88 -1.03 -1.32
C PHE A 137 -13.29 -0.65 -0.83
N ALA A 138 -14.16 -0.20 -1.74
CA ALA A 138 -15.56 0.11 -1.44
C ALA A 138 -16.28 -1.10 -0.83
N GLU A 139 -16.16 -2.27 -1.46
CA GLU A 139 -16.76 -3.50 -0.94
C GLU A 139 -16.25 -3.86 0.47
N VAL A 140 -14.95 -3.77 0.73
CA VAL A 140 -14.37 -4.04 2.06
C VAL A 140 -14.87 -3.01 3.09
N SER A 141 -14.93 -1.74 2.71
CA SER A 141 -15.44 -0.66 3.55
C SER A 141 -16.90 -0.89 3.94
N ASP A 142 -17.75 -1.24 2.98
CA ASP A 142 -19.17 -1.50 3.20
C ASP A 142 -19.37 -2.71 4.12
N ILE A 143 -18.62 -3.79 3.90
CA ILE A 143 -18.67 -4.98 4.74
C ILE A 143 -18.34 -4.64 6.20
N LEU A 144 -17.26 -3.88 6.42
CA LEU A 144 -16.83 -3.47 7.75
C LEU A 144 -17.85 -2.52 8.40
N LYS A 145 -18.23 -1.45 7.71
CA LYS A 145 -19.08 -0.39 8.25
C LYS A 145 -20.55 -0.79 8.42
N THR A 146 -21.03 -1.80 7.69
CA THR A 146 -22.38 -2.36 7.86
C THR A 146 -22.56 -3.00 9.24
N VAL A 147 -21.55 -3.72 9.73
CA VAL A 147 -21.63 -4.42 11.03
C VAL A 147 -20.97 -3.64 12.16
N ASP A 148 -20.04 -2.75 11.84
CA ASP A 148 -19.36 -1.84 12.75
C ASP A 148 -19.23 -0.44 12.11
N PRO A 149 -20.23 0.44 12.26
CA PRO A 149 -20.16 1.80 11.73
C PRO A 149 -19.00 2.65 12.28
N THR A 150 -18.35 2.19 13.36
CA THR A 150 -17.21 2.88 13.97
C THR A 150 -15.85 2.39 13.45
N ALA A 151 -15.83 1.38 12.58
CA ALA A 151 -14.59 0.91 11.97
C ALA A 151 -13.98 2.00 11.09
N ARG A 152 -12.66 2.11 11.17
CA ARG A 152 -11.85 3.01 10.32
C ARG A 152 -11.08 2.18 9.30
N VAL A 153 -11.19 2.53 8.02
CA VAL A 153 -10.61 1.78 6.91
C VAL A 153 -9.56 2.66 6.23
N TYR A 154 -8.30 2.27 6.35
CA TYR A 154 -7.17 3.03 5.84
C TYR A 154 -6.75 2.47 4.49
N CYS A 155 -6.73 3.33 3.46
CA CYS A 155 -6.24 2.98 2.13
C CYS A 155 -5.03 3.79 1.71
N CYS A 156 -4.02 3.20 1.10
CA CYS A 156 -3.69 1.78 1.07
C CYS A 156 -2.23 1.71 1.52
N GLY A 157 -1.64 0.55 1.77
CA GLY A 157 -0.19 0.47 1.99
C GLY A 157 0.54 0.73 0.68
N ASN A 158 0.43 1.94 0.11
CA ASN A 158 0.95 2.27 -1.22
C ASN A 158 2.48 2.16 -1.22
N PHE A 159 3.03 1.46 -2.21
CA PHE A 159 4.48 1.36 -2.39
C PHE A 159 5.08 2.73 -2.69
N PHE A 160 4.39 3.56 -3.48
CA PHE A 160 4.86 4.89 -3.81
C PHE A 160 4.48 5.92 -2.73
N ALA A 161 5.48 6.54 -2.12
CA ALA A 161 5.34 7.66 -1.18
C ALA A 161 5.25 9.01 -1.92
N TYR A 162 4.51 9.04 -3.03
CA TYR A 162 4.22 10.25 -3.82
C TYR A 162 3.00 10.01 -4.72
N ASN A 163 2.40 11.08 -5.25
CA ASN A 163 1.24 10.96 -6.14
C ASN A 163 1.62 10.32 -7.49
N THR A 164 0.96 9.21 -7.80
CA THR A 164 1.05 8.50 -9.07
C THR A 164 -0.25 8.64 -9.86
N ASN A 165 -0.20 8.30 -11.16
CA ASN A 165 -1.42 8.18 -11.95
C ASN A 165 -2.33 7.08 -11.38
N TRP A 166 -1.77 5.97 -10.92
CA TRP A 166 -2.54 4.91 -10.25
C TRP A 166 -3.35 5.44 -9.06
N TRP A 167 -2.73 6.22 -8.17
CA TRP A 167 -3.44 6.80 -7.03
C TRP A 167 -4.50 7.81 -7.45
N THR A 168 -4.23 8.57 -8.51
CA THR A 168 -5.18 9.51 -9.10
C THR A 168 -6.40 8.78 -9.67
N ASP A 169 -6.19 7.73 -10.45
CA ASP A 169 -7.23 6.91 -11.07
C ASP A 169 -8.07 6.19 -10.00
N PHE A 170 -7.43 5.64 -8.96
CA PHE A 170 -8.11 5.02 -7.83
C PHE A 170 -9.07 6.01 -7.14
N LYS A 171 -8.58 7.21 -6.80
CA LYS A 171 -9.42 8.24 -6.16
C LYS A 171 -10.54 8.70 -7.10
N ASN A 172 -10.25 8.91 -8.38
CA ASN A 172 -11.26 9.32 -9.36
C ASN A 172 -12.37 8.26 -9.51
N HIS A 173 -12.01 6.98 -9.52
CA HIS A 173 -12.97 5.89 -9.57
C HIS A 173 -13.84 5.85 -8.32
N LEU A 174 -13.25 5.98 -7.12
CA LEU A 174 -14.02 6.11 -5.88
C LEU A 174 -14.98 7.29 -5.92
N ARG A 175 -14.54 8.49 -6.35
CA ARG A 175 -15.42 9.66 -6.43
C ARG A 175 -16.61 9.45 -7.36
N THR A 176 -16.42 8.73 -8.47
CA THR A 176 -17.43 8.63 -9.53
C THR A 176 -18.34 7.42 -9.38
N GLN A 177 -17.82 6.29 -8.91
CA GLN A 177 -18.58 5.03 -8.80
C GLN A 177 -19.00 4.69 -7.37
N HIS A 178 -18.29 5.21 -6.36
CA HIS A 178 -18.50 4.88 -4.93
C HIS A 178 -18.49 6.15 -4.07
N SER A 179 -19.22 7.19 -4.51
CA SER A 179 -19.13 8.55 -3.95
C SER A 179 -19.49 8.66 -2.46
N ASP A 180 -20.23 7.67 -1.96
CA ASP A 180 -20.65 7.48 -0.57
C ASP A 180 -19.57 6.82 0.30
N VAL A 181 -18.59 6.14 -0.31
CA VAL A 181 -17.45 5.55 0.39
C VAL A 181 -16.38 6.63 0.62
N LYS A 182 -15.89 6.69 1.87
CA LYS A 182 -14.77 7.55 2.26
C LYS A 182 -13.62 6.73 2.85
N ILE A 183 -12.41 7.24 2.67
CA ILE A 183 -11.17 6.70 3.22
C ILE A 183 -10.91 7.37 4.57
N ASP A 184 -10.81 6.57 5.63
CA ASP A 184 -10.64 7.09 7.00
C ASP A 184 -9.20 7.49 7.33
N GLY A 185 -8.24 7.12 6.47
CA GLY A 185 -6.82 7.44 6.59
C GLY A 185 -6.02 6.88 5.42
N VAL A 186 -4.88 7.50 5.11
CA VAL A 186 -3.98 7.06 4.04
C VAL A 186 -2.77 6.37 4.63
N ALA A 187 -2.40 5.20 4.11
CA ALA A 187 -1.13 4.56 4.44
C ALA A 187 -0.12 4.75 3.29
N ILE A 188 1.18 4.68 3.58
CA ILE A 188 2.25 4.65 2.58
C ILE A 188 3.43 3.84 3.10
N HIS A 189 4.21 3.31 2.15
CA HIS A 189 5.52 2.73 2.39
C HIS A 189 6.57 3.68 1.84
N ALA A 190 7.56 4.02 2.64
CA ALA A 190 8.59 4.99 2.28
C ALA A 190 9.98 4.35 2.36
N TYR A 191 10.43 3.81 1.23
CA TYR A 191 11.71 3.15 1.09
C TYR A 191 12.69 3.98 0.22
N PRO A 192 13.65 4.72 0.81
CA PRO A 192 14.74 5.33 0.06
C PRO A 192 15.57 4.28 -0.69
N TRP A 193 16.28 4.70 -1.75
CA TRP A 193 17.02 3.83 -2.68
C TRP A 193 16.17 2.84 -3.46
N THR A 194 14.86 3.04 -3.44
CA THR A 194 13.93 2.26 -4.25
C THR A 194 13.03 3.21 -5.03
N ARG A 195 12.20 2.61 -5.90
CA ARG A 195 11.17 3.33 -6.63
C ARG A 195 10.10 3.96 -5.72
N SER A 196 9.95 3.50 -4.48
CA SER A 196 8.96 4.00 -3.52
C SER A 196 9.05 5.52 -3.33
N THR A 197 10.26 6.06 -3.23
CA THR A 197 10.50 7.49 -2.99
C THR A 197 11.23 8.17 -4.14
N LEU A 198 11.81 7.39 -5.07
CA LEU A 198 12.75 7.83 -6.11
C LEU A 198 13.99 8.54 -5.54
N CYS A 199 14.27 8.38 -4.25
CA CYS A 199 15.44 8.96 -3.63
C CYS A 199 16.69 8.13 -3.92
N LEU A 200 17.67 8.77 -4.56
CA LEU A 200 18.98 8.22 -4.86
C LEU A 200 20.03 9.09 -4.16
N GLY A 201 21.10 8.47 -3.65
CA GLY A 201 22.16 9.20 -2.96
C GLY A 201 22.88 8.35 -1.92
N GLY A 202 23.85 8.95 -1.23
CA GLY A 202 24.57 8.30 -0.14
C GLY A 202 23.75 8.22 1.15
N ALA A 203 24.05 7.24 2.00
CA ALA A 203 23.41 7.07 3.31
C ALA A 203 23.48 8.33 4.18
N ALA A 204 24.61 9.04 4.15
CA ALA A 204 24.88 10.18 5.02
C ALA A 204 23.92 11.37 4.83
N ASN A 205 23.30 11.49 3.64
CA ASN A 205 22.56 12.69 3.26
C ASN A 205 21.22 12.40 2.57
N ILE A 206 20.78 11.14 2.55
CA ILE A 206 19.55 10.70 1.87
C ILE A 206 18.29 11.40 2.41
N TRP A 207 18.25 11.69 3.72
CA TRP A 207 17.15 12.40 4.36
C TRP A 207 17.03 13.84 3.84
N VAL A 208 18.04 14.65 4.17
CA VAL A 208 18.05 16.10 3.90
C VAL A 208 18.06 16.42 2.40
N LEU A 209 18.73 15.61 1.58
CA LEU A 209 18.81 15.90 0.14
C LEU A 209 17.62 15.37 -0.67
N CYS A 210 16.78 14.51 -0.11
CA CYS A 210 15.69 13.93 -0.88
C CYS A 210 14.46 13.55 -0.06
N LEU A 211 14.61 12.63 0.89
CA LEU A 211 13.45 11.94 1.47
C LEU A 211 12.51 12.90 2.20
N GLU A 212 13.04 13.87 2.94
CA GLU A 212 12.26 14.90 3.61
C GLU A 212 11.37 15.65 2.62
N SER A 213 11.95 16.15 1.53
CA SER A 213 11.21 16.87 0.49
C SER A 213 10.14 16.00 -0.18
N LYS A 214 10.38 14.69 -0.34
CA LYS A 214 9.39 13.76 -0.90
C LYS A 214 8.21 13.55 0.04
N LEU A 215 8.47 13.34 1.32
CA LEU A 215 7.42 13.15 2.33
C LEU A 215 6.62 14.45 2.53
N GLU A 216 7.26 15.61 2.58
CA GLU A 216 6.56 16.91 2.62
C GLU A 216 5.73 17.17 1.37
N GLY A 217 6.26 16.82 0.19
CA GLY A 217 5.51 16.90 -1.05
C GLY A 217 4.25 16.04 -0.99
N PHE A 218 4.35 14.81 -0.48
CA PHE A 218 3.18 13.94 -0.34
C PHE A 218 2.20 14.45 0.72
N ARG A 219 2.68 14.88 1.89
CA ARG A 219 1.88 15.52 2.95
C ARG A 219 1.08 16.70 2.39
N SER A 220 1.73 17.62 1.67
CA SER A 220 1.07 18.78 1.05
C SER A 220 -0.02 18.36 0.06
N THR A 221 0.22 17.31 -0.75
CA THR A 221 -0.82 16.83 -1.66
C THR A 221 -1.98 16.12 -0.95
N HIS A 222 -1.72 15.48 0.18
CA HIS A 222 -2.75 14.87 1.04
C HIS A 222 -3.60 15.96 1.70
N GLU A 223 -3.00 17.01 2.24
CA GLU A 223 -3.72 18.20 2.74
C GLU A 223 -4.56 18.85 1.64
N GLY A 224 -4.01 18.98 0.43
CA GLY A 224 -4.75 19.46 -0.73
C GLY A 224 -5.95 18.58 -1.09
N GLU A 225 -5.88 17.27 -0.86
CA GLU A 225 -6.99 16.33 -1.05
C GLU A 225 -8.07 16.48 0.03
N LEU A 226 -7.69 16.70 1.30
CA LEU A 226 -8.62 16.88 2.42
C LEU A 226 -9.57 18.08 2.21
N ILE A 227 -9.08 19.16 1.60
CA ILE A 227 -9.88 20.38 1.39
C ILE A 227 -10.74 20.37 0.12
N ARG A 228 -10.70 19.29 -0.67
CA ARG A 228 -11.51 19.20 -1.89
C ARG A 228 -13.00 19.02 -1.54
N PRO A 229 -13.93 19.73 -2.21
CA PRO A 229 -15.36 19.52 -2.00
C PRO A 229 -15.83 18.09 -2.32
N ASP A 230 -15.16 17.45 -3.28
CA ASP A 230 -15.40 16.07 -3.74
C ASP A 230 -14.38 15.07 -3.17
N SER A 231 -13.72 15.40 -2.05
CA SER A 231 -12.70 14.53 -1.46
C SER A 231 -13.24 13.13 -1.18
N VAL A 232 -12.42 12.12 -1.46
CA VAL A 232 -12.69 10.73 -1.01
C VAL A 232 -12.22 10.50 0.41
N LEU A 233 -11.51 11.44 1.02
CA LEU A 233 -11.05 11.34 2.39
C LEU A 233 -12.15 11.83 3.34
N VAL A 234 -12.23 11.24 4.54
CA VAL A 234 -12.96 11.87 5.64
C VAL A 234 -12.24 13.15 6.08
N PRO A 235 -12.93 14.11 6.72
CA PRO A 235 -12.26 15.23 7.37
C PRO A 235 -11.16 14.75 8.31
N ASP A 236 -10.00 15.40 8.28
CA ASP A 236 -8.84 15.07 9.11
C ASP A 236 -8.30 13.64 8.95
N ALA A 237 -8.58 12.96 7.82
CA ALA A 237 -8.00 11.64 7.54
C ALA A 237 -6.47 11.73 7.65
N PRO A 238 -5.82 10.94 8.53
CA PRO A 238 -4.38 11.05 8.74
C PRO A 238 -3.59 10.34 7.65
N LEU A 239 -2.31 10.67 7.57
CA LEU A 239 -1.32 9.95 6.78
C LEU A 239 -0.47 9.07 7.71
N TRP A 240 -0.39 7.77 7.43
CA TRP A 240 0.41 6.78 8.15
C TRP A 240 1.54 6.26 7.28
N ILE A 241 2.76 6.26 7.81
CA ILE A 241 3.87 5.51 7.21
C ILE A 241 3.87 4.14 7.87
N THR A 242 3.29 3.13 7.20
CA THR A 242 3.14 1.78 7.76
C THR A 242 4.41 0.95 7.58
N GLU A 243 5.20 1.25 6.55
CA GLU A 243 6.51 0.63 6.34
C GLU A 243 7.57 1.68 6.01
N TYR A 244 8.75 1.50 6.61
CA TYR A 244 9.87 2.40 6.46
C TYR A 244 11.18 1.68 6.72
N GLY A 245 12.21 2.00 5.95
CA GLY A 245 13.57 1.53 6.24
C GLY A 245 14.44 1.39 5.00
N TYR A 246 15.51 0.61 5.15
CA TYR A 246 16.37 0.22 4.04
C TYR A 246 15.81 -1.03 3.36
N LEU A 247 15.43 -0.88 2.09
CA LEU A 247 15.07 -2.00 1.22
C LEU A 247 16.08 -2.04 0.07
N LEU A 248 16.90 -3.10 0.00
CA LEU A 248 17.88 -3.24 -1.08
C LEU A 248 17.16 -3.46 -2.42
N TYR A 249 17.16 -2.45 -3.28
CA TYR A 249 16.79 -2.63 -4.68
C TYR A 249 18.04 -2.93 -5.50
N THR A 250 18.17 -4.16 -5.99
CA THR A 250 19.24 -4.58 -6.91
C THR A 250 18.94 -4.05 -8.33
N GLY A 251 19.02 -2.74 -8.51
CA GLY A 251 19.07 -2.11 -9.83
C GLY A 251 20.50 -2.15 -10.41
N PRO A 252 20.67 -2.16 -11.75
CA PRO A 252 21.98 -2.35 -12.40
C PRO A 252 22.94 -1.15 -12.31
N THR A 253 22.56 -0.02 -11.70
CA THR A 253 23.40 1.19 -11.65
C THR A 253 23.71 1.59 -10.21
N ALA A 254 24.98 1.34 -9.84
CA ALA A 254 25.71 1.81 -8.66
C ALA A 254 24.98 1.60 -7.32
N THR A 255 25.26 0.48 -6.66
CA THR A 255 24.95 0.31 -5.23
C THR A 255 25.76 1.35 -4.45
N PRO A 256 25.15 2.35 -3.79
CA PRO A 256 25.82 2.93 -2.63
C PRO A 256 26.09 1.75 -1.69
N GLY A 257 27.27 1.70 -1.08
CA GLY A 257 27.59 0.62 -0.13
C GLY A 257 26.44 0.43 0.86
N THR A 258 26.06 -0.82 1.12
CA THR A 258 24.96 -1.14 2.03
C THR A 258 25.18 -0.39 3.34
N PRO A 259 24.23 0.46 3.77
CA PRO A 259 24.41 1.23 4.99
C PRO A 259 24.53 0.29 6.19
N THR A 260 25.37 0.65 7.15
CA THR A 260 25.39 -0.04 8.44
C THR A 260 24.08 0.18 9.17
N ALA A 261 23.77 -0.69 10.14
CA ALA A 261 22.61 -0.49 11.00
C ALA A 261 22.63 0.89 11.70
N SER A 262 23.81 1.36 12.12
CA SER A 262 23.95 2.69 12.71
C SER A 262 23.63 3.80 11.71
N GLN A 263 24.09 3.70 10.46
CA GLN A 263 23.75 4.67 9.42
C GLN A 263 22.24 4.69 9.15
N VAL A 264 21.57 3.54 9.10
CA VAL A 264 20.10 3.49 8.96
C VAL A 264 19.41 4.18 10.14
N VAL A 265 19.85 3.94 11.37
CA VAL A 265 19.27 4.59 12.55
C VAL A 265 19.48 6.10 12.49
N ASP A 266 20.71 6.54 12.30
CA ASP A 266 21.11 7.95 12.43
C ASP A 266 20.60 8.82 11.27
N THR A 267 20.54 8.27 10.05
CA THR A 267 20.24 9.06 8.85
C THR A 267 18.87 8.79 8.25
N LEU A 268 18.15 7.78 8.74
CA LEU A 268 16.76 7.50 8.32
C LEU A 268 15.79 7.48 9.49
N MET A 269 16.01 6.63 10.49
CA MET A 269 15.02 6.42 11.54
C MET A 269 14.87 7.64 12.47
N ASN A 270 15.98 8.19 12.98
CA ASN A 270 15.93 9.35 13.88
C ASN A 270 15.33 10.58 13.18
N PRO A 271 15.75 10.96 11.96
CA PRO A 271 15.14 12.10 11.26
C PRO A 271 13.65 11.90 10.97
N LEU A 272 13.21 10.66 10.66
CA LEU A 272 11.78 10.38 10.49
C LEU A 272 11.00 10.58 11.78
N VAL A 273 11.53 10.11 12.91
CA VAL A 273 10.89 10.29 14.22
C VAL A 273 10.76 11.77 14.55
N ASP A 274 11.81 12.56 14.32
CA ASP A 274 11.76 14.01 14.52
C ASP A 274 10.69 14.66 13.62
N TRP A 275 10.67 14.31 12.33
CA TRP A 275 9.70 14.81 11.35
C TRP A 275 8.24 14.48 11.71
N LEU A 276 7.99 13.27 12.22
CA LEU A 276 6.68 12.83 12.70
C LEU A 276 6.23 13.54 13.98
N GLN A 277 7.15 14.15 14.73
CA GLN A 277 6.84 14.89 15.96
C GLN A 277 6.62 16.38 15.71
N THR A 278 7.14 16.92 14.61
CA THR A 278 7.10 18.37 14.31
C THR A 278 6.01 18.76 13.31
N GLY A 279 5.46 17.81 12.55
CA GLY A 279 4.36 18.05 11.60
C GLY A 279 3.04 17.54 12.13
#